data_AF-A0A953Z2S7-F1
#
_entry.id   AF-A0A953Z2S7-F1
#
_cell.length_a   1.000
_cell.length_b   1.000
_cell.length_c   1.000
_cell.angle_alpha   90.00
_cell.angle_beta   90.00
_cell.angle_gamma   90.00
#
_symmetry.space_group_name_H-M   'P 1'
#
loop_
_entity.id
_entity.type
_entity.pdbx_description
1 polymer ?
#
loop_
_entity_poly.entity_id
_entity_poly.type
_entity_poly.pdbx_seq_one_letter_code
_entity_poly.pdbx_strand_id
1 'polypeptide(L)'
;SLESYAQCPIRYAFREVLGLEEDERPEDTISPLDRGTLVHGALEDFFLAIRETLKANAKATFVRKDLAKAIDGVNLGFESLPLLDLALFETASGTAAAALLRECFAAKAGTYPYTSAEWHQWVDRVQESLSESAETSSELSIFLENERSTQEKGVFPWLVEYSFGIDESEGSDGPSYRIVDANDVERMQIRGYIDRVDVLVNDGIPSALVVRDYKVSSSMTKTSELKGGVLFQLPVYSQALYSHLPGLESAGFFYHMINGSEGLDATALSGTQDLAKRVGKTKPQIPQEDLSVEVVNARIAAIDDGIRADRFHHSLPRDESSCK
;
A
#
# COMPACT_ATOMS: atom_id res chain seq x y z
N SER A 1 15.63 -3.02 -6.70
CA SER A 1 14.62 -3.77 -5.90
C SER A 1 14.67 -5.28 -6.17
N LEU A 2 14.04 -6.10 -5.31
CA LEU A 2 13.93 -7.56 -5.48
C LEU A 2 13.23 -7.94 -6.80
N GLU A 3 12.15 -7.22 -7.13
CA GLU A 3 11.39 -7.42 -8.37
C GLU A 3 12.23 -7.11 -9.61
N SER A 4 13.09 -6.08 -9.55
CA SER A 4 13.96 -5.72 -10.66
C SER A 4 14.94 -6.85 -11.00
N TYR A 5 15.58 -7.43 -9.98
CA TYR A 5 16.45 -8.59 -10.18
C TYR A 5 15.65 -9.79 -10.69
N ALA A 6 14.52 -10.12 -10.06
CA ALA A 6 13.72 -11.28 -10.44
C ALA A 6 13.22 -11.21 -11.89
N GLN A 7 12.81 -10.02 -12.36
CA GLN A 7 12.35 -9.81 -13.73
C GLN A 7 13.49 -9.81 -14.75
N CYS A 8 14.60 -9.12 -14.45
CA CYS A 8 15.69 -8.93 -15.38
C CYS A 8 17.01 -8.63 -14.63
N PRO A 9 17.80 -9.66 -14.27
CA PRO A 9 19.03 -9.48 -13.52
C PRO A 9 20.06 -8.59 -14.22
N ILE A 10 20.10 -8.56 -15.56
CA ILE A 10 21.03 -7.70 -16.30
C ILE A 10 20.62 -6.22 -16.20
N ARG A 11 19.31 -5.93 -16.21
CA ARG A 11 18.80 -4.57 -15.99
C ARG A 11 19.10 -4.11 -14.57
N TYR A 12 18.92 -5.00 -13.59
CA TYR A 12 19.32 -4.75 -12.20
C TYR A 12 20.81 -4.43 -12.10
N ALA A 13 21.68 -5.21 -12.74
CA ALA A 13 23.13 -4.94 -12.72
C ALA A 13 23.47 -3.56 -13.29
N PHE A 14 22.89 -3.20 -14.43
CA PHE A 14 23.14 -1.89 -15.04
C PHE A 14 22.66 -0.73 -14.16
N ARG A 15 21.43 -0.81 -13.64
CA ARG A 15 20.85 0.29 -12.87
C ARG A 15 21.42 0.37 -11.44
N GLU A 16 21.45 -0.75 -10.73
CA GLU A 16 21.69 -0.77 -9.27
C GLU A 16 23.16 -1.05 -8.92
N VAL A 17 23.89 -1.81 -9.75
CA VAL A 17 25.29 -2.16 -9.48
C VAL A 17 26.25 -1.20 -10.19
N LEU A 18 25.97 -0.88 -11.46
CA LEU A 18 26.80 0.02 -12.27
C LEU A 18 26.35 1.50 -12.19
N GLY A 19 25.18 1.79 -11.62
CA GLY A 19 24.66 3.16 -11.49
C GLY A 19 24.35 3.82 -12.83
N LEU A 20 23.97 3.04 -13.85
CA LEU A 20 23.57 3.58 -15.15
C LEU A 20 22.15 4.13 -15.05
N GLU A 21 22.05 5.45 -15.03
CA GLU A 21 20.80 6.19 -15.12
C GLU A 21 20.46 6.45 -16.60
N GLU A 22 19.19 6.31 -16.96
CA GLU A 22 18.71 6.81 -18.25
C GLU A 22 18.64 8.34 -18.15
N ASP A 23 19.10 9.07 -19.17
CA ASP A 23 18.92 10.52 -19.24
C ASP A 23 17.42 10.85 -19.25
N GLU A 24 16.87 11.18 -18.09
CA GLU A 24 15.50 11.68 -17.96
C GLU A 24 15.44 13.06 -18.60
N ARG A 25 14.85 13.13 -19.80
CA ARG A 25 14.51 14.41 -20.39
C ARG A 25 13.38 15.01 -19.56
N PRO A 26 13.47 16.26 -19.12
CA PRO A 26 12.36 16.90 -18.44
C PRO A 26 11.16 16.90 -19.39
N GLU A 27 10.13 16.15 -19.04
CA GLU A 27 8.84 16.16 -19.73
C GLU A 27 7.98 17.26 -19.09
N ASP A 28 7.28 18.02 -19.91
CA ASP A 28 6.38 19.08 -19.43
C ASP A 28 5.12 18.50 -18.73
N THR A 29 4.86 17.21 -18.93
CA THR A 29 3.72 16.47 -18.38
C THR A 29 4.15 15.51 -17.28
N ILE A 30 3.21 15.19 -16.38
CA ILE A 30 3.46 14.25 -15.29
C ILE A 30 3.69 12.82 -15.80
N SER A 31 4.74 12.18 -15.28
CA SER A 31 5.02 10.78 -15.54
C SER A 31 4.03 9.86 -14.78
N PRO A 32 3.83 8.61 -15.21
CA PRO A 32 3.02 7.65 -14.44
C PRO A 32 3.53 7.42 -13.01
N LEU A 33 4.86 7.46 -12.82
CA LEU A 33 5.49 7.29 -11.51
C LEU A 33 5.16 8.48 -10.61
N ASP A 34 5.40 9.69 -11.08
CA ASP A 34 5.13 10.93 -10.33
C ASP A 34 3.64 11.07 -10.02
N ARG A 35 2.77 10.65 -10.93
CA ARG A 35 1.32 10.62 -10.68
C ARG A 35 0.98 9.67 -9.53
N GLY A 36 1.62 8.50 -9.48
CA GLY A 36 1.50 7.58 -8.36
C GLY A 36 1.96 8.22 -7.06
N THR A 37 3.19 8.72 -7.03
CA THR A 37 3.82 9.38 -5.86
C THR A 37 2.97 10.54 -5.33
N LEU A 38 2.45 11.39 -6.21
CA LEU A 38 1.57 12.49 -5.83
C LEU A 38 0.30 11.98 -5.17
N VAL A 39 -0.38 11.02 -5.78
CA VAL A 39 -1.64 10.48 -5.23
C VAL A 39 -1.42 9.79 -3.89
N HIS A 40 -0.38 8.96 -3.75
CA HIS A 40 -0.02 8.33 -2.48
C HIS A 40 0.21 9.37 -1.40
N GLY A 41 1.08 10.35 -1.67
CA GLY A 41 1.38 11.37 -0.70
C GLY A 41 0.19 12.31 -0.38
N ALA A 42 -0.75 12.51 -1.30
CA ALA A 42 -1.98 13.23 -1.02
C ALA A 42 -2.94 12.43 -0.11
N LEU A 43 -3.00 11.11 -0.28
CA LEU A 43 -3.79 10.21 0.57
C LEU A 43 -3.18 10.06 1.97
N GLU A 44 -1.85 10.00 2.07
CA GLU A 44 -1.11 10.07 3.33
C GLU A 44 -1.49 11.36 4.08
N ASP A 45 -1.27 12.53 3.45
CA ASP A 45 -1.56 13.83 4.04
C ASP A 45 -3.03 13.92 4.49
N PHE A 46 -3.96 13.37 3.72
CA PHE A 46 -5.38 13.32 4.06
C PHE A 46 -5.67 12.53 5.34
N PHE A 47 -5.17 11.30 5.46
CA PHE A 47 -5.40 10.47 6.65
C PHE A 47 -4.67 11.02 7.88
N LEU A 48 -3.46 11.55 7.71
CA LEU A 48 -2.74 12.23 8.79
C LEU A 48 -3.49 13.48 9.25
N ALA A 49 -4.02 14.29 8.33
CA ALA A 49 -4.83 15.46 8.68
C ALA A 49 -6.12 15.07 9.42
N ILE A 50 -6.77 13.95 9.06
CA ILE A 50 -7.89 13.39 9.84
C ILE A 50 -7.44 13.13 11.28
N ARG A 51 -6.33 12.41 11.48
CA ARG A 51 -5.80 12.09 12.81
C ARG A 51 -5.53 13.35 13.64
N GLU A 52 -4.86 14.34 13.07
CA GLU A 52 -4.51 15.58 13.77
C GLU A 52 -5.73 16.46 14.07
N THR A 53 -6.65 16.59 13.12
CA THR A 53 -7.94 17.30 13.31
C THR A 53 -8.73 16.70 14.46
N LEU A 54 -8.70 15.37 14.55
CA LEU A 54 -9.33 14.67 15.64
C LEU A 54 -8.60 15.00 16.95
N LYS A 55 -7.31 14.72 17.12
CA LYS A 55 -6.59 15.05 18.38
C LYS A 55 -6.86 16.44 18.96
N ALA A 56 -6.97 17.46 18.11
CA ALA A 56 -7.25 18.83 18.53
C ALA A 56 -8.64 19.03 19.16
N ASN A 57 -9.62 18.18 18.83
CA ASN A 57 -11.02 18.32 19.21
C ASN A 57 -11.39 17.59 20.52
N ALA A 58 -10.89 18.01 21.69
CA ALA A 58 -11.05 17.33 23.00
C ALA A 58 -12.48 16.90 23.45
N LYS A 59 -13.55 17.23 22.71
CA LYS A 59 -14.95 16.77 22.93
C LYS A 59 -15.37 15.55 22.11
N ALA A 60 -14.63 15.18 21.06
CA ALA A 60 -14.98 13.99 20.30
C ALA A 60 -14.52 12.75 21.09
N THR A 61 -15.45 11.83 21.31
CA THR A 61 -15.08 10.52 21.86
C THR A 61 -14.42 9.79 20.69
N PHE A 62 -13.12 9.96 20.53
CA PHE A 62 -12.34 9.68 19.30
C PHE A 62 -12.33 8.24 18.83
N VAL A 63 -12.93 7.36 19.60
CA VAL A 63 -12.80 5.94 19.39
C VAL A 63 -14.13 5.31 19.72
N ARG A 64 -14.63 4.53 18.77
CA ARG A 64 -15.43 3.35 19.07
C ARG A 64 -14.72 2.59 20.20
N LYS A 65 -15.18 2.72 21.45
CA LYS A 65 -14.50 2.17 22.64
C LYS A 65 -14.28 0.66 22.57
N ASP A 66 -15.10 -0.01 21.76
CA ASP A 66 -15.02 -1.41 21.32
C ASP A 66 -13.73 -1.70 20.51
N LEU A 67 -13.26 -0.74 19.71
CA LEU A 67 -12.06 -0.85 18.87
C LEU A 67 -10.76 -0.49 19.60
N ALA A 68 -10.77 0.52 20.50
CA ALA A 68 -9.60 0.88 21.31
C ALA A 68 -9.12 -0.26 22.22
N LYS A 69 -10.05 -1.04 22.77
CA LYS A 69 -9.73 -2.14 23.70
C LYS A 69 -8.98 -3.31 23.05
N ALA A 70 -9.08 -3.47 21.74
CA ALA A 70 -8.51 -4.61 21.04
C ALA A 70 -7.06 -4.40 20.60
N ILE A 71 -6.59 -3.16 20.67
CA ILE A 71 -5.19 -2.78 20.46
C ILE A 71 -4.55 -2.37 21.80
N ASP A 72 -5.34 -2.38 22.88
CA ASP A 72 -4.90 -2.09 24.24
C ASP A 72 -3.84 -3.12 24.66
N GLY A 73 -2.62 -2.65 24.90
CA GLY A 73 -1.45 -3.48 25.20
C GLY A 73 -0.58 -3.87 24.00
N VAL A 74 -0.97 -3.55 22.77
CA VAL A 74 -0.07 -3.66 21.60
C VAL A 74 0.79 -2.39 21.56
N ASN A 75 2.04 -2.50 22.00
CA ASN A 75 3.01 -1.41 21.81
C ASN A 75 3.42 -1.40 20.34
N LEU A 76 2.77 -0.55 19.56
CA LEU A 76 3.07 -0.39 18.13
C LEU A 76 4.46 0.21 17.93
N GLY A 77 4.94 1.07 18.83
CA GLY A 77 6.13 1.88 18.58
C GLY A 77 5.89 3.04 17.60
N PHE A 78 4.69 3.13 17.01
CA PHE A 78 4.28 4.18 16.09
C PHE A 78 2.83 4.60 16.34
N GLU A 79 2.45 5.75 15.78
CA GLU A 79 1.13 6.32 15.99
C GLU A 79 0.13 5.94 14.89
N SER A 80 -0.95 5.24 15.27
CA SER A 80 -1.98 4.80 14.32
C SER A 80 -3.07 5.85 14.07
N LEU A 81 -3.86 5.62 13.02
CA LEU A 81 -5.11 6.32 12.77
C LEU A 81 -6.19 5.91 13.78
N PRO A 82 -7.16 6.80 14.05
CA PRO A 82 -8.35 6.44 14.82
C PRO A 82 -9.23 5.50 14.00
N LEU A 83 -9.70 4.42 14.64
CA LEU A 83 -10.62 3.47 14.02
C LEU A 83 -12.05 4.06 14.01
N LEU A 84 -12.33 4.90 13.02
CA LEU A 84 -13.65 5.48 12.76
C LEU A 84 -13.93 5.65 11.27
N ASP A 85 -15.21 5.74 10.91
CA ASP A 85 -15.63 6.03 9.54
C ASP A 85 -15.62 7.54 9.23
N LEU A 86 -15.59 7.86 7.94
CA LEU A 86 -15.59 9.24 7.44
C LEU A 86 -16.83 10.01 7.89
N ALA A 87 -18.00 9.37 8.03
CA ALA A 87 -19.22 10.05 8.46
C ALA A 87 -19.12 10.51 9.92
N LEU A 88 -18.53 9.68 10.79
CA LEU A 88 -18.25 10.01 12.18
C LEU A 88 -17.18 11.11 12.26
N PHE A 89 -16.13 11.05 11.42
CA PHE A 89 -15.15 12.12 11.30
C PHE A 89 -15.80 13.46 10.93
N GLU A 90 -16.63 13.48 9.90
CA GLU A 90 -17.30 14.69 9.40
C GLU A 90 -18.24 15.27 10.46
N THR A 91 -19.00 14.42 11.13
CA THR A 91 -19.90 14.84 12.22
C THR A 91 -19.12 15.38 13.43
N ALA A 92 -18.00 14.74 13.78
CA ALA A 92 -17.20 15.11 14.95
C ALA A 92 -16.38 16.38 14.74
N SER A 93 -15.86 16.58 13.53
CA SER A 93 -14.99 17.71 13.19
C SER A 93 -15.74 18.88 12.55
N GLY A 94 -16.92 18.65 11.98
CA GLY A 94 -17.62 19.61 11.11
C GLY A 94 -16.93 19.84 9.77
N THR A 95 -15.89 19.07 9.44
CA THR A 95 -15.10 19.19 8.21
C THR A 95 -15.50 18.10 7.23
N ALA A 96 -15.83 18.47 5.98
CA ALA A 96 -16.14 17.51 4.93
C ALA A 96 -14.87 16.76 4.48
N ALA A 97 -14.93 15.43 4.39
CA ALA A 97 -13.78 14.62 3.96
C ALA A 97 -13.31 14.97 2.54
N ALA A 98 -14.26 15.30 1.64
CA ALA A 98 -13.94 15.73 0.28
C ALA A 98 -13.18 17.06 0.25
N ALA A 99 -13.57 18.03 1.08
CA ALA A 99 -12.88 19.31 1.18
C ALA A 99 -11.44 19.12 1.71
N LEU A 100 -11.27 18.28 2.74
CA LEU A 100 -9.95 17.98 3.29
C LEU A 100 -9.05 17.29 2.26
N LEU A 101 -9.55 16.25 1.57
CA LEU A 101 -8.76 15.57 0.53
C LEU A 101 -8.40 16.51 -0.62
N ARG A 102 -9.31 17.43 -0.98
CA ARG A 102 -9.06 18.44 -1.99
C ARG A 102 -7.90 19.37 -1.62
N GLU A 103 -7.85 19.82 -0.37
CA GLU A 103 -6.76 20.65 0.16
C GLU A 103 -5.43 19.90 0.14
N CYS A 104 -5.39 18.66 0.65
CA CYS A 104 -4.20 17.81 0.64
C CYS A 104 -3.67 17.58 -0.78
N PHE A 105 -4.56 17.25 -1.72
CA PHE A 105 -4.17 17.08 -3.13
C PHE A 105 -3.63 18.37 -3.74
N ALA A 106 -4.28 19.51 -3.51
CA ALA A 106 -3.83 20.80 -4.04
C ALA A 106 -2.44 21.17 -3.51
N ALA A 107 -2.20 20.95 -2.21
CA ALA A 107 -0.91 21.18 -1.59
C ALA A 107 0.17 20.28 -2.21
N LYS A 108 -0.09 18.97 -2.38
CA LYS A 108 0.86 18.04 -3.00
C LYS A 108 1.13 18.40 -4.45
N ALA A 109 0.09 18.63 -5.25
CA ALA A 109 0.21 18.98 -6.65
C ALA A 109 1.01 20.28 -6.84
N GLY A 110 0.86 21.26 -5.95
CA GLY A 110 1.62 22.51 -5.97
C GLY A 110 3.14 22.37 -5.76
N THR A 111 3.62 21.19 -5.34
CA THR A 111 5.07 20.91 -5.21
C THR A 111 5.71 20.44 -6.51
N TYR A 112 4.92 20.04 -7.50
CA TYR A 112 5.42 19.53 -8.77
C TYR A 112 5.59 20.65 -9.80
N PRO A 113 6.71 20.68 -10.56
CA PRO A 113 7.03 21.77 -11.47
C PRO A 113 6.43 21.62 -12.88
N TYR A 114 5.41 20.78 -13.07
CA TYR A 114 4.80 20.55 -14.40
C TYR A 114 3.96 21.74 -14.84
N THR A 115 3.97 22.01 -16.14
CA THR A 115 3.28 23.17 -16.74
C THR A 115 2.46 22.81 -17.98
N SER A 116 2.38 21.53 -18.37
CA SER A 116 1.59 21.13 -19.54
C SER A 116 0.09 21.37 -19.35
N ALA A 117 -0.64 21.52 -20.46
CA ALA A 117 -2.09 21.65 -20.41
C ALA A 117 -2.75 20.37 -19.86
N GLU A 118 -2.20 19.20 -20.19
CA GLU A 118 -2.65 17.91 -19.69
C GLU A 118 -2.55 17.80 -18.16
N TRP A 119 -1.44 18.29 -17.60
CA TRP A 119 -1.24 18.37 -16.15
C TRP A 119 -2.30 19.25 -15.48
N HIS A 120 -2.49 20.47 -15.97
CA HIS A 120 -3.47 21.39 -15.40
C HIS A 120 -4.90 20.85 -15.52
N GLN A 121 -5.27 20.29 -16.66
CA GLN A 121 -6.58 19.65 -16.85
C GLN A 121 -6.80 18.48 -15.88
N TRP A 122 -5.76 17.68 -15.63
CA TRP A 122 -5.84 16.59 -14.67
C TRP A 122 -6.04 17.10 -13.24
N VAL A 123 -5.27 18.10 -12.82
CA VAL A 123 -5.38 18.74 -11.50
C VAL A 123 -6.76 19.37 -11.32
N ASP A 124 -7.21 20.16 -12.29
CA ASP A 124 -8.50 20.86 -12.25
C ASP A 124 -9.67 19.88 -12.16
N ARG A 125 -9.64 18.80 -12.94
CA ARG A 125 -10.67 17.74 -12.88
C ARG A 125 -10.72 17.06 -11.50
N VAL A 126 -9.57 16.78 -10.89
CA VAL A 126 -9.52 16.21 -9.53
C VAL A 126 -10.09 17.21 -8.52
N GLN A 127 -9.69 18.48 -8.58
CA GLN A 127 -10.18 19.54 -7.71
C GLN A 127 -11.69 19.77 -7.84
N GLU A 128 -12.22 19.78 -9.07
CA GLU A 128 -13.65 19.93 -9.35
C GLU A 128 -14.45 18.74 -8.81
N SER A 129 -13.97 17.51 -9.01
CA SER A 129 -14.65 16.30 -8.55
C SER A 129 -14.79 16.18 -7.03
N LEU A 130 -13.98 16.93 -6.26
CA LEU A 130 -14.00 16.97 -4.80
C LEU A 130 -14.74 18.22 -4.26
N SER A 131 -15.38 19.00 -5.13
CA SER A 131 -16.20 20.14 -4.73
C SER A 131 -17.61 19.71 -4.31
N GLU A 132 -18.30 20.54 -3.51
CA GLU A 132 -19.67 20.25 -3.04
C GLU A 132 -20.68 20.09 -4.17
N SER A 133 -20.47 20.78 -5.30
CA SER A 133 -21.33 20.76 -6.48
C SER A 133 -20.72 19.96 -7.64
N ALA A 134 -19.88 18.96 -7.33
CA ALA A 134 -19.18 18.18 -8.35
C ALA A 134 -20.16 17.48 -9.30
N GLU A 135 -20.01 17.74 -10.60
CA GLU A 135 -20.70 17.01 -11.69
C GLU A 135 -19.77 15.99 -12.37
N THR A 136 -18.46 16.09 -12.11
CA THR A 136 -17.41 15.24 -12.66
C THR A 136 -16.89 14.27 -11.61
N SER A 137 -16.35 13.13 -12.07
CA SER A 137 -15.68 12.16 -11.22
C SER A 137 -14.17 12.12 -11.48
N SER A 138 -13.42 11.79 -10.45
CA SER A 138 -12.00 11.48 -10.54
C SER A 138 -11.65 10.24 -9.73
N GLU A 139 -10.41 9.81 -9.86
CA GLU A 139 -9.83 8.77 -9.01
C GLU A 139 -10.02 9.07 -7.51
N LEU A 140 -9.88 10.32 -7.06
CA LEU A 140 -9.98 10.66 -5.64
C LEU A 140 -11.44 10.76 -5.16
N SER A 141 -12.36 11.19 -6.03
CA SER A 141 -13.78 11.18 -5.67
C SER A 141 -14.32 9.74 -5.61
N ILE A 142 -13.88 8.87 -6.53
CA ILE A 142 -14.19 7.43 -6.51
C ILE A 142 -13.59 6.76 -5.26
N PHE A 143 -12.35 7.11 -4.91
CA PHE A 143 -11.70 6.64 -3.69
C PHE A 143 -12.52 6.95 -2.44
N LEU A 144 -13.02 8.19 -2.28
CA LEU A 144 -13.82 8.56 -1.11
C LEU A 144 -15.14 7.78 -1.02
N GLU A 145 -15.80 7.56 -2.15
CA GLU A 145 -17.02 6.74 -2.19
C GLU A 145 -16.73 5.29 -1.78
N ASN A 146 -15.65 4.72 -2.33
CA ASN A 146 -15.20 3.38 -1.96
C ASN A 146 -14.82 3.30 -0.47
N GLU A 147 -14.16 4.33 0.06
CA GLU A 147 -13.76 4.41 1.47
C GLU A 147 -14.99 4.33 2.37
N ARG A 148 -16.00 5.18 2.12
CA ARG A 148 -17.28 5.14 2.85
C ARG A 148 -17.91 3.77 2.79
N SER A 149 -18.02 3.19 1.58
CA SER A 149 -18.62 1.87 1.38
C SER A 149 -17.88 0.76 2.14
N THR A 150 -16.54 0.81 2.23
CA THR A 150 -15.77 -0.19 2.96
C THR A 150 -15.87 -0.04 4.47
N GLN A 151 -15.90 1.19 4.97
CA GLN A 151 -16.04 1.48 6.39
C GLN A 151 -17.42 1.12 6.93
N GLU A 152 -18.49 1.34 6.14
CA GLU A 152 -19.85 0.84 6.44
C GLU A 152 -19.88 -0.68 6.61
N LYS A 153 -18.96 -1.40 5.95
CA LYS A 153 -18.84 -2.86 6.02
C LYS A 153 -17.82 -3.32 7.08
N GLY A 154 -17.38 -2.41 7.94
CA GLY A 154 -16.51 -2.72 9.07
C GLY A 154 -15.03 -2.88 8.69
N VAL A 155 -14.55 -2.17 7.68
CA VAL A 155 -13.14 -2.14 7.29
C VAL A 155 -12.62 -0.71 7.44
N PHE A 156 -11.69 -0.49 8.37
CA PHE A 156 -11.27 0.84 8.78
C PHE A 156 -9.77 1.05 8.55
N PRO A 157 -9.36 2.22 8.04
CA PRO A 157 -7.95 2.59 7.95
C PRO A 157 -7.32 2.64 9.33
N TRP A 158 -6.16 2.00 9.46
CA TRP A 158 -5.44 1.95 10.72
C TRP A 158 -4.03 2.52 10.60
N LEU A 159 -3.28 2.12 9.58
CA LEU A 159 -1.94 2.66 9.30
C LEU A 159 -1.88 3.13 7.84
N VAL A 160 -1.11 4.17 7.61
CA VAL A 160 -0.78 4.71 6.28
C VAL A 160 0.70 5.01 6.23
N GLU A 161 1.31 4.80 5.05
CA GLU A 161 2.76 4.97 4.83
C GLU A 161 3.60 4.36 5.96
N TYR A 162 3.23 3.14 6.36
CA TYR A 162 3.84 2.47 7.48
C TYR A 162 5.23 1.95 7.10
N SER A 163 6.26 2.59 7.65
CA SER A 163 7.65 2.23 7.43
C SER A 163 8.07 0.99 8.20
N PHE A 164 8.98 0.21 7.63
CA PHE A 164 9.71 -0.87 8.31
C PHE A 164 11.16 -0.90 7.84
N GLY A 165 12.09 -1.27 8.72
CA GLY A 165 13.52 -1.37 8.41
C GLY A 165 14.20 -0.03 8.07
N ILE A 166 13.60 1.10 8.47
CA ILE A 166 14.12 2.45 8.26
C ILE A 166 14.43 3.04 9.63
N ASP A 167 15.66 3.55 9.79
CA ASP A 167 16.17 4.09 11.05
C ASP A 167 15.62 5.50 11.33
N GLU A 168 15.43 5.85 12.60
CA GLU A 168 14.94 7.15 13.07
C GLU A 168 15.69 8.36 12.45
N SER A 169 16.98 8.20 12.15
CA SER A 169 17.80 9.25 11.53
C SER A 169 17.37 9.62 10.10
N GLU A 170 16.62 8.74 9.42
CA GLU A 170 16.03 8.99 8.10
C GLU A 170 14.60 9.58 8.21
N GLY A 171 14.13 9.92 9.42
CA GLY A 171 12.86 10.60 9.64
C GLY A 171 11.65 9.66 9.79
N SER A 172 11.87 8.37 9.99
CA SER A 172 10.85 7.34 10.15
C SER A 172 11.34 6.28 11.16
N ASP A 173 10.46 5.79 12.03
CA ASP A 173 10.77 4.75 13.03
C ASP A 173 9.98 3.48 12.69
N GLY A 174 10.56 2.66 11.81
CA GLY A 174 9.94 1.41 11.37
C GLY A 174 10.70 0.21 11.94
N PRO A 175 10.02 -0.80 12.52
CA PRO A 175 10.72 -1.92 13.12
C PRO A 175 11.54 -2.70 12.08
N SER A 176 12.72 -3.18 12.49
CA SER A 176 13.63 -3.89 11.59
C SER A 176 13.01 -5.18 11.07
N TYR A 177 13.04 -5.42 9.75
CA TYR A 177 12.59 -6.69 9.19
C TYR A 177 13.73 -7.42 8.46
N ARG A 178 13.87 -8.70 8.74
CA ARG A 178 14.92 -9.57 8.19
C ARG A 178 14.30 -10.78 7.52
N ILE A 179 14.82 -11.12 6.36
CA ILE A 179 14.53 -12.39 5.69
C ILE A 179 15.55 -13.42 6.16
N VAL A 180 15.02 -14.57 6.60
CA VAL A 180 15.80 -15.75 6.97
C VAL A 180 15.52 -16.89 5.99
N ASP A 181 16.50 -17.74 5.76
CA ASP A 181 16.30 -18.98 5.00
C ASP A 181 15.68 -20.10 5.85
N ALA A 182 15.54 -21.30 5.27
CA ALA A 182 14.93 -22.46 5.93
C ALA A 182 15.71 -22.98 7.16
N ASN A 183 16.94 -22.51 7.39
CA ASN A 183 17.76 -22.86 8.55
C ASN A 183 17.88 -21.69 9.55
N ASP A 184 16.98 -20.71 9.48
CA ASP A 184 17.00 -19.47 10.28
C ASP A 184 18.27 -18.62 10.09
N VAL A 185 18.98 -18.79 8.97
CA VAL A 185 20.14 -17.96 8.65
C VAL A 185 19.69 -16.66 8.00
N GLU A 186 20.10 -15.53 8.57
CA GLU A 186 19.82 -14.21 8.01
C GLU A 186 20.41 -14.06 6.60
N ARG A 187 19.55 -13.66 5.65
CA ARG A 187 19.91 -13.46 4.25
C ARG A 187 20.03 -11.98 3.92
N MET A 188 18.98 -11.22 4.20
CA MET A 188 18.89 -9.80 3.87
C MET A 188 18.02 -9.07 4.88
N GLN A 189 18.37 -7.82 5.17
CA GLN A 189 17.48 -6.85 5.79
C GLN A 189 16.65 -6.17 4.71
N ILE A 190 15.33 -6.08 4.90
CA ILE A 190 14.44 -5.39 3.97
C ILE A 190 13.89 -4.14 4.66
N ARG A 191 13.84 -3.06 3.90
CA ARG A 191 13.18 -1.82 4.27
C ARG A 191 12.13 -1.42 3.24
N GLY A 192 11.13 -0.67 3.67
CA GLY A 192 10.09 -0.15 2.78
C GLY A 192 8.95 0.52 3.53
N TYR A 193 7.93 0.87 2.76
CA TYR A 193 6.70 1.49 3.26
C TYR A 193 5.50 0.66 2.81
N ILE A 194 4.59 0.38 3.74
CA ILE A 194 3.29 -0.22 3.47
C ILE A 194 2.31 0.92 3.31
N ASP A 195 1.78 1.12 2.10
CA ASP A 195 0.91 2.26 1.78
C ASP A 195 -0.26 2.37 2.75
N ARG A 196 -0.90 1.24 3.07
CA ARG A 196 -2.02 1.21 4.03
C ARG A 196 -2.24 -0.16 4.68
N VAL A 197 -2.59 -0.12 5.97
CA VAL A 197 -3.11 -1.26 6.74
C VAL A 197 -4.51 -0.91 7.24
N ASP A 198 -5.47 -1.80 6.99
CA ASP A 198 -6.81 -1.71 7.56
C ASP A 198 -7.04 -2.73 8.66
N VAL A 199 -7.96 -2.40 9.55
CA VAL A 199 -8.52 -3.30 10.56
C VAL A 199 -9.92 -3.74 10.13
N LEU A 200 -10.17 -5.05 10.20
CA LEU A 200 -11.50 -5.63 10.04
C LEU A 200 -12.17 -5.74 11.38
N VAL A 201 -13.43 -5.34 11.43
CA VAL A 201 -14.23 -5.30 12.64
C VAL A 201 -15.45 -6.19 12.48
N ASN A 202 -15.65 -7.10 13.44
CA ASN A 202 -16.81 -7.98 13.55
C ASN A 202 -17.51 -7.68 14.88
N ASP A 203 -18.78 -7.27 14.83
CA ASP A 203 -19.57 -6.96 16.03
C ASP A 203 -18.88 -5.98 17.00
N GLY A 204 -18.12 -5.03 16.44
CA GLY A 204 -17.35 -4.05 17.21
C GLY A 204 -15.98 -4.52 17.67
N ILE A 205 -15.56 -5.73 17.32
CA ILE A 205 -14.29 -6.32 17.74
C ILE A 205 -13.36 -6.46 16.51
N PRO A 206 -12.14 -5.91 16.54
CA PRO A 206 -11.09 -6.19 15.56
C PRO A 206 -10.83 -7.69 15.44
N SER A 207 -10.89 -8.20 14.22
CA SER A 207 -10.73 -9.63 13.93
C SER A 207 -9.50 -9.95 13.09
N ALA A 208 -9.06 -9.03 12.23
CA ALA A 208 -7.95 -9.25 11.31
C ALA A 208 -7.40 -7.93 10.74
N LEU A 209 -6.20 -7.97 10.16
CA LEU A 209 -5.65 -6.84 9.38
C LEU A 209 -5.54 -7.17 7.89
N VAL A 210 -5.50 -6.11 7.10
CA VAL A 210 -5.37 -6.18 5.64
C VAL A 210 -4.36 -5.17 5.16
N VAL A 211 -3.40 -5.62 4.34
CA VAL A 211 -2.45 -4.74 3.67
C VAL A 211 -3.02 -4.31 2.32
N ARG A 212 -2.94 -3.02 2.02
CA ARG A 212 -3.32 -2.46 0.72
C ARG A 212 -2.16 -1.70 0.11
N ASP A 213 -1.97 -1.88 -1.19
CA ASP A 213 -1.07 -1.07 -2.01
C ASP A 213 -1.89 -0.30 -3.03
N TYR A 214 -1.71 1.02 -3.10
CA TYR A 214 -2.46 1.90 -3.99
C TYR A 214 -1.90 1.88 -5.41
N LYS A 215 -2.77 1.63 -6.39
CA LYS A 215 -2.44 1.68 -7.82
C LYS A 215 -3.36 2.67 -8.56
N VAL A 216 -2.74 3.64 -9.22
CA VAL A 216 -3.45 4.70 -9.99
C VAL A 216 -3.65 4.32 -11.46
N SER A 217 -2.73 3.53 -12.03
CA SER A 217 -2.79 3.11 -13.44
C SER A 217 -3.80 1.99 -13.67
N SER A 218 -4.56 2.02 -14.76
CA SER A 218 -5.56 1.00 -15.13
C SER A 218 -4.97 -0.35 -15.59
N SER A 219 -3.68 -0.43 -15.91
CA SER A 219 -3.03 -1.72 -16.15
C SER A 219 -2.43 -2.24 -14.86
N MET A 220 -3.16 -3.12 -14.16
CA MET A 220 -2.48 -4.15 -13.41
C MET A 220 -1.55 -4.86 -14.39
N THR A 221 -0.24 -4.79 -14.19
CA THR A 221 0.68 -5.72 -14.85
C THR A 221 0.11 -7.09 -14.53
N LYS A 222 -0.41 -7.80 -15.54
CA LYS A 222 -1.08 -9.07 -15.28
C LYS A 222 -0.08 -9.93 -14.53
N THR A 223 -0.52 -10.72 -13.55
CA THR A 223 0.36 -11.70 -12.88
C THR A 223 1.09 -12.61 -13.89
N SER A 224 0.54 -12.72 -15.11
CA SER A 224 1.14 -13.39 -16.28
C SER A 224 2.27 -12.63 -17.00
N GLU A 225 2.41 -11.31 -16.79
CA GLU A 225 3.42 -10.43 -17.41
C GLU A 225 4.69 -10.29 -16.57
N LEU A 226 4.65 -10.69 -15.30
CA LEU A 226 5.86 -10.92 -14.51
C LEU A 226 6.56 -12.16 -15.07
N LYS A 227 7.56 -11.96 -15.94
CA LYS A 227 8.50 -13.02 -16.32
C LYS A 227 9.11 -13.57 -15.01
N GLY A 228 8.83 -14.83 -14.69
CA GLY A 228 9.23 -15.47 -13.42
C GLY A 228 8.11 -15.62 -12.38
N GLY A 229 6.97 -14.92 -12.53
CA GLY A 229 5.77 -15.13 -11.71
C GLY A 229 5.89 -14.75 -10.23
N VAL A 230 6.87 -13.92 -9.84
CA VAL A 230 7.11 -13.60 -8.43
C VAL A 230 6.62 -12.20 -8.08
N LEU A 231 5.73 -12.13 -7.09
CA LEU A 231 5.23 -10.92 -6.46
C LEU A 231 5.77 -10.88 -5.03
N PHE A 232 6.71 -9.99 -4.74
CA PHE A 232 7.33 -9.90 -3.40
C PHE A 232 6.70 -8.81 -2.54
N GLN A 233 6.36 -7.66 -3.12
CA GLN A 233 5.86 -6.48 -2.40
C GLN A 233 4.81 -6.81 -1.31
N LEU A 234 3.60 -7.23 -1.71
CA LEU A 234 2.52 -7.49 -0.75
C LEU A 234 2.82 -8.63 0.25
N PRO A 235 3.39 -9.78 -0.15
CA PRO A 235 3.80 -10.81 0.81
C PRO A 235 4.83 -10.32 1.83
N VAL A 236 5.86 -9.61 1.38
CA VAL A 236 6.91 -9.07 2.25
C VAL A 236 6.33 -8.01 3.19
N TYR A 237 5.45 -7.14 2.70
CA TYR A 237 4.75 -6.17 3.54
C TYR A 237 3.94 -6.85 4.64
N SER A 238 3.17 -7.89 4.27
CA SER A 238 2.40 -8.65 5.24
C SER A 238 3.31 -9.31 6.28
N GLN A 239 4.40 -9.96 5.87
CA GLN A 239 5.32 -10.59 6.81
C GLN A 239 5.99 -9.56 7.75
N ALA A 240 6.45 -8.43 7.21
CA ALA A 240 7.06 -7.35 7.97
C ALA A 240 6.11 -6.78 9.03
N LEU A 241 4.85 -6.55 8.67
CA LEU A 241 3.81 -6.10 9.59
C LEU A 241 3.57 -7.11 10.73
N TYR A 242 3.33 -8.38 10.41
CA TYR A 242 2.96 -9.38 11.42
C TYR A 242 4.13 -9.82 12.31
N SER A 243 5.37 -9.68 11.84
CA SER A 243 6.56 -10.00 12.66
C SER A 243 6.65 -9.16 13.95
N HIS A 244 5.97 -8.01 14.01
CA HIS A 244 5.96 -7.10 15.16
C HIS A 244 4.58 -6.94 15.81
N LEU A 245 3.54 -7.59 15.28
CA LEU A 245 2.15 -7.50 15.77
C LEU A 245 1.57 -8.89 16.08
N PRO A 246 2.11 -9.62 17.07
CA PRO A 246 1.61 -10.94 17.42
C PRO A 246 0.19 -10.86 18.01
N GLY A 247 -0.74 -11.66 17.47
CA GLY A 247 -2.10 -11.81 18.02
C GLY A 247 -3.23 -11.33 17.11
N LEU A 248 -2.94 -10.65 16.01
CA LEU A 248 -3.90 -10.33 14.96
C LEU A 248 -3.71 -11.23 13.75
N GLU A 249 -4.81 -11.71 13.16
CA GLU A 249 -4.77 -12.58 11.99
C GLU A 249 -4.70 -11.77 10.68
N SER A 250 -4.10 -12.36 9.65
CA SER A 250 -4.12 -11.82 8.30
C SER A 250 -5.42 -12.16 7.58
N ALA A 251 -6.20 -11.13 7.28
CA ALA A 251 -7.29 -11.22 6.33
C ALA A 251 -6.82 -11.05 4.87
N GLY A 252 -5.50 -10.96 4.64
CA GLY A 252 -4.88 -10.92 3.31
C GLY A 252 -4.33 -9.56 2.92
N PHE A 253 -3.98 -9.43 1.64
CA PHE A 253 -3.39 -8.23 1.07
C PHE A 253 -3.86 -8.02 -0.37
N PHE A 254 -3.90 -6.79 -0.87
CA PHE A 254 -4.26 -6.55 -2.26
C PHE A 254 -3.86 -5.19 -2.83
N TYR A 255 -3.91 -5.10 -4.16
CA TYR A 255 -3.78 -3.84 -4.90
C TYR A 255 -5.13 -3.09 -4.92
N HIS A 256 -5.16 -1.89 -4.36
CA HIS A 256 -6.28 -0.98 -4.41
C HIS A 256 -6.17 -0.09 -5.66
N MET A 257 -6.98 -0.41 -6.66
CA MET A 257 -7.15 0.42 -7.85
C MET A 257 -7.97 1.67 -7.51
N ILE A 258 -7.33 2.83 -7.40
CA ILE A 258 -7.98 4.07 -6.93
C ILE A 258 -9.08 4.52 -7.91
N ASN A 259 -8.93 4.23 -9.20
CA ASN A 259 -9.93 4.52 -10.23
C ASN A 259 -11.02 3.43 -10.37
N GLY A 260 -10.99 2.37 -9.56
CA GLY A 260 -11.92 1.25 -9.66
C GLY A 260 -13.30 1.60 -9.13
N SER A 261 -14.29 1.70 -10.01
CA SER A 261 -15.68 2.03 -9.66
C SER A 261 -16.51 0.82 -9.20
N GLU A 262 -16.01 -0.41 -9.28
CA GLU A 262 -16.75 -1.64 -8.95
C GLU A 262 -15.99 -2.55 -7.95
N GLY A 263 -15.90 -2.12 -6.70
CA GLY A 263 -15.26 -2.91 -5.64
C GLY A 263 -13.74 -3.00 -5.82
N LEU A 264 -13.07 -3.40 -4.74
CA LEU A 264 -11.62 -3.49 -4.75
C LEU A 264 -11.22 -4.76 -5.49
N ASP A 265 -10.45 -4.61 -6.58
CA ASP A 265 -9.84 -5.72 -7.32
C ASP A 265 -8.76 -6.37 -6.43
N ALA A 266 -9.21 -7.25 -5.54
CA ALA A 266 -8.35 -7.82 -4.52
C ALA A 266 -7.76 -9.18 -4.94
N THR A 267 -6.43 -9.31 -4.91
CA THR A 267 -5.75 -10.61 -4.94
C THR A 267 -5.76 -11.24 -3.55
N ALA A 268 -6.89 -11.81 -3.18
CA ALA A 268 -7.06 -12.40 -1.85
C ALA A 268 -6.47 -13.82 -1.75
N LEU A 269 -5.85 -14.14 -0.60
CA LEU A 269 -5.35 -15.48 -0.25
C LEU A 269 -6.46 -16.36 0.35
N SER A 270 -6.23 -17.64 0.66
CA SER A 270 -7.28 -18.46 1.30
C SER A 270 -7.51 -18.05 2.76
N GLY A 271 -8.75 -18.18 3.26
CA GLY A 271 -9.19 -17.68 4.57
C GLY A 271 -9.81 -16.28 4.56
N THR A 272 -9.69 -15.54 3.45
CA THR A 272 -10.16 -14.15 3.33
C THR A 272 -11.62 -14.02 2.90
N GLN A 273 -12.43 -15.08 3.07
CA GLN A 273 -13.78 -15.16 2.53
C GLN A 273 -14.69 -14.07 3.10
N ASP A 274 -14.50 -13.69 4.36
CA ASP A 274 -15.26 -12.62 5.00
C ASP A 274 -14.79 -11.22 4.61
N LEU A 275 -13.49 -11.04 4.31
CA LEU A 275 -12.97 -9.81 3.71
C LEU A 275 -13.47 -9.63 2.28
N ALA A 276 -13.33 -10.66 1.45
CA ALA A 276 -13.74 -10.63 0.04
C ALA A 276 -15.23 -10.28 -0.10
N LYS A 277 -16.09 -10.81 0.79
CA LYS A 277 -17.52 -10.44 0.86
C LYS A 277 -17.76 -8.96 1.16
N ARG A 278 -16.87 -8.31 1.93
CA ARG A 278 -17.00 -6.91 2.36
C ARG A 278 -16.36 -5.94 1.36
N VAL A 279 -15.28 -6.35 0.72
CA VAL A 279 -14.33 -5.41 0.11
C VAL A 279 -14.37 -5.41 -1.42
N GLY A 280 -14.83 -6.48 -2.09
CA GLY A 280 -15.09 -6.42 -3.53
C GLY A 280 -14.91 -7.73 -4.31
N LYS A 281 -14.94 -7.64 -5.65
CA LYS A 281 -14.73 -8.76 -6.57
C LYS A 281 -13.26 -9.20 -6.50
N THR A 282 -13.02 -10.49 -6.26
CA THR A 282 -11.68 -11.08 -6.30
C THR A 282 -11.37 -11.64 -7.71
N LYS A 283 -10.24 -11.26 -8.31
CA LYS A 283 -9.62 -11.87 -9.51
C LYS A 283 -8.09 -11.66 -9.45
N PRO A 284 -7.30 -12.30 -10.33
CA PRO A 284 -6.86 -13.70 -10.24
C PRO A 284 -6.16 -13.99 -8.90
N GLN A 285 -6.30 -15.22 -8.41
CA GLN A 285 -5.59 -15.69 -7.22
C GLN A 285 -4.17 -16.08 -7.61
N ILE A 286 -3.17 -15.52 -6.92
CA ILE A 286 -1.85 -16.16 -6.86
C ILE A 286 -2.05 -17.44 -6.05
N PRO A 287 -1.51 -18.60 -6.50
CA PRO A 287 -1.63 -19.84 -5.76
C PRO A 287 -1.14 -19.66 -4.31
N GLN A 288 -1.87 -20.21 -3.33
CA GLN A 288 -1.55 -20.00 -1.91
C GLN A 288 -0.16 -20.55 -1.56
N GLU A 289 0.23 -21.63 -2.21
CA GLU A 289 1.57 -22.22 -2.12
C GLU A 289 2.68 -21.26 -2.53
N ASP A 290 2.43 -20.34 -3.48
CA ASP A 290 3.43 -19.37 -3.95
C ASP A 290 3.64 -18.19 -2.98
N LEU A 291 2.79 -18.07 -1.96
CA LEU A 291 2.75 -16.94 -1.02
C LEU A 291 3.01 -17.35 0.42
N SER A 292 3.35 -18.62 0.67
CA SER A 292 3.81 -19.05 2.00
C SER A 292 5.10 -18.31 2.36
N VAL A 293 5.31 -18.09 3.67
CA VAL A 293 6.53 -17.41 4.17
C VAL A 293 7.78 -18.15 3.70
N GLU A 294 7.75 -19.47 3.75
CA GLU A 294 8.85 -20.34 3.35
C GLU A 294 9.17 -20.19 1.85
N VAL A 295 8.15 -20.16 0.98
CA VAL A 295 8.35 -20.03 -0.46
C VAL A 295 8.85 -18.64 -0.84
N VAL A 296 8.27 -17.59 -0.24
CA VAL A 296 8.71 -16.21 -0.45
C VAL A 296 10.15 -16.03 0.02
N ASN A 297 10.48 -16.50 1.23
CA ASN A 297 11.83 -16.40 1.78
C ASN A 297 12.85 -17.21 0.97
N ALA A 298 12.50 -18.41 0.53
CA ALA A 298 13.37 -19.23 -0.32
C ALA A 298 13.66 -18.53 -1.67
N ARG A 299 12.66 -17.87 -2.26
CA ARG A 299 12.84 -17.09 -3.50
C ARG A 299 13.73 -15.87 -3.27
N ILE A 300 13.57 -15.16 -2.15
CA ILE A 300 14.44 -14.03 -1.80
C ILE A 300 15.87 -14.51 -1.51
N ALA A 301 16.05 -15.63 -0.82
CA ALA A 301 17.35 -16.24 -0.58
C ALA A 301 18.05 -16.62 -1.90
N ALA A 302 17.31 -17.14 -2.88
CA ALA A 302 17.85 -17.43 -4.21
C ALA A 302 18.27 -16.17 -4.99
N ILE A 303 17.56 -15.04 -4.81
CA ILE A 303 17.98 -13.73 -5.32
C ILE A 303 19.30 -13.32 -4.68
N ASP A 304 19.39 -13.37 -3.35
CA ASP A 304 20.60 -13.03 -2.60
C ASP A 304 21.81 -13.88 -3.01
N ASP A 305 21.64 -15.21 -3.13
CA ASP A 305 22.68 -16.10 -3.67
C ASP A 305 23.09 -15.74 -5.10
N GLY A 306 22.13 -15.30 -5.92
CA GLY A 306 22.37 -14.87 -7.29
C GLY A 306 23.23 -13.61 -7.36
N ILE A 307 22.86 -12.60 -6.56
CA ILE A 307 23.58 -11.33 -6.46
C ILE A 307 25.01 -11.56 -5.92
N ARG A 308 25.16 -12.32 -4.83
CA ARG A 308 26.48 -12.60 -4.21
C ARG A 308 27.43 -13.40 -5.10
N ALA A 309 26.89 -14.11 -6.09
CA ALA A 309 27.66 -14.91 -7.05
C ALA A 309 27.76 -14.25 -8.44
N ASP A 310 27.45 -12.96 -8.54
CA ASP A 310 27.51 -12.16 -9.78
C ASP A 310 26.66 -12.73 -10.94
N ARG A 311 25.53 -13.39 -10.64
CA ARG A 311 24.68 -14.04 -11.65
C ARG A 311 23.63 -13.11 -12.25
N PHE A 312 24.06 -12.21 -13.13
CA PHE A 312 23.17 -11.22 -13.75
C PHE A 312 22.60 -11.59 -15.14
N HIS A 313 22.69 -12.85 -15.55
CA HIS A 313 22.43 -13.27 -16.95
C HIS A 313 21.22 -14.20 -17.12
N HIS A 314 20.65 -14.73 -16.02
CA HIS A 314 19.49 -15.62 -16.05
C HIS A 314 18.46 -15.19 -15.01
N SER A 315 17.21 -14.94 -15.45
CA SER A 315 16.08 -14.80 -14.52
C SER A 315 15.97 -16.07 -13.68
N LEU A 316 15.61 -15.94 -12.40
CA LEU A 316 15.36 -17.10 -11.55
C LEU A 316 14.28 -18.00 -12.19
N PRO A 317 14.51 -19.32 -12.32
CA PRO A 317 13.53 -20.22 -12.89
C PRO A 317 12.25 -20.22 -12.04
N ARG A 318 11.09 -20.31 -12.70
CA ARG A 318 9.80 -20.51 -12.02
C ARG A 318 9.67 -21.93 -11.43
N ASP A 319 10.43 -22.86 -12.00
CA ASP A 319 10.56 -24.28 -11.67
C ASP A 319 11.90 -24.79 -12.25
N GLU A 320 12.70 -25.55 -11.50
CA GLU A 320 13.93 -26.20 -11.99
C GLU A 320 13.67 -27.11 -13.22
N SER A 321 12.44 -27.58 -13.42
CA SER A 321 12.04 -28.40 -14.58
C SER A 321 11.86 -27.60 -15.89
N SER A 322 11.81 -26.27 -15.81
CA SER A 322 11.54 -25.38 -16.96
C SER A 322 12.80 -24.86 -17.67
N CYS A 323 14.00 -25.28 -17.24
CA CYS A 323 15.24 -25.04 -17.96
C CYS A 323 15.39 -26.07 -19.10
N LYS A 324 14.82 -25.77 -20.27
CA LYS A 324 15.13 -26.43 -21.55
C LYS A 324 15.74 -25.44 -22.52
#